data_AF-I2CQD2-F1
#
_entry.id   AF-I2CQD2-F1
#
_cell.length_a   1.000
_cell.length_b   1.000
_cell.length_c   1.000
_cell.angle_alpha   90.00
_cell.angle_beta   90.00
_cell.angle_gamma   90.00
#
_symmetry.space_group_name_H-M   'P 1'
#
loop_
_entity.id
_entity.type
_entity.pdbx_description
1 polymer ?
#
loop_
_entity_poly.entity_id
_entity_poly.type
_entity_poly.pdbx_seq_one_letter_code
_entity_poly.pdbx_strand_id
1 'polypeptide(L)'
;MRQAVRAQEEAVRSRPLRVQRENEARLKELEATEARLLDAARLVECHSDAVDKVLLVLRSAIATGADWQTLDEYIRKEQAGGNPLARMITGSKWSDNKVTLSLEDP
;
A
#
# COMPACT_ATOMS: atom_id res chain seq x y z
N MET A 1 40.34 27.73 20.56
CA MET A 1 39.97 26.69 21.57
C MET A 1 38.61 26.93 22.24
N ARG A 2 38.29 28.11 22.79
CA ARG A 2 37.00 28.33 23.52
C ARG A 2 35.71 28.18 22.68
N GLN A 3 35.72 28.50 21.40
CA GLN A 3 34.54 28.33 20.53
C GLN A 3 34.21 26.85 20.25
N ALA A 4 35.22 26.00 20.07
CA ALA A 4 35.02 24.56 19.82
C ALA A 4 34.43 23.85 21.05
N VAL A 5 34.87 24.24 22.26
CA VAL A 5 34.34 23.70 23.51
C VAL A 5 32.87 24.09 23.70
N ARG A 6 32.50 25.35 23.43
CA ARG A 6 31.10 25.81 23.50
C ARG A 6 30.18 25.10 22.51
N ALA A 7 30.62 24.93 21.27
CA ALA A 7 29.85 24.20 20.26
C ALA A 7 29.66 22.72 20.66
N GLN A 8 30.66 22.11 21.30
CA GLN A 8 30.58 20.74 21.79
C GLN A 8 29.63 20.63 23.00
N GLU A 9 29.64 21.59 23.92
CA GLU A 9 28.70 21.68 25.05
C GLU A 9 27.25 21.87 24.59
N GLU A 10 26.99 22.77 23.63
CA GLU A 10 25.66 22.99 23.07
C GLU A 10 25.15 21.76 22.28
N ALA A 11 26.03 21.08 21.55
CA ALA A 11 25.71 19.83 20.88
C ALA A 11 25.35 18.72 21.88
N VAL A 12 26.07 18.59 22.99
CA VAL A 12 25.75 17.61 24.03
C VAL A 12 24.42 17.94 24.71
N ARG A 13 24.13 19.23 24.92
CA ARG A 13 22.88 19.67 25.56
C ARG A 13 21.63 19.49 24.68
N SER A 14 21.78 19.60 23.37
CA SER A 14 20.68 19.50 22.40
C SER A 14 20.41 18.07 21.88
N ARG A 15 21.38 17.15 22.02
CA ARG A 15 21.24 15.73 21.64
C ARG A 15 20.00 15.05 22.22
N PRO A 16 19.69 15.16 23.53
CA PRO A 16 18.51 14.50 24.11
C PRO A 16 17.20 14.98 23.47
N LEU A 17 17.07 16.30 23.27
CA LEU A 17 15.90 16.90 22.63
C LEU A 17 15.75 16.45 21.17
N ARG A 18 16.87 16.32 20.45
CA ARG A 18 16.88 15.82 19.07
C ARG A 18 16.42 14.36 18.99
N VAL A 19 16.92 13.52 19.91
CA VAL A 19 16.52 12.11 20.00
C VAL A 19 15.04 11.97 20.39
N GLN A 20 14.56 12.78 21.33
CA GLN A 20 13.14 12.79 21.70
C GLN A 20 12.25 13.14 20.51
N ARG A 21 12.57 14.21 19.77
CA ARG A 21 11.82 14.61 18.57
C ARG A 21 11.84 13.54 17.48
N GLU A 22 12.97 12.88 17.28
CA GLU A 22 13.09 11.80 16.31
C GLU A 22 12.24 10.59 16.70
N ASN A 23 12.24 10.22 17.98
CA ASN A 23 11.40 9.15 18.49
C ASN A 23 9.91 9.49 18.40
N GLU A 24 9.52 10.73 18.72
CA GLU A 24 8.14 11.22 18.57
C GLU A 24 7.69 11.20 17.10
N ALA A 25 8.56 11.58 16.16
CA ALA A 25 8.25 11.53 14.73
C ALA A 25 8.03 10.08 14.25
N ARG A 26 8.93 9.16 14.64
CA ARG A 26 8.79 7.74 14.33
C ARG A 26 7.54 7.14 14.95
N LEU A 27 7.20 7.51 16.18
CA LEU A 27 5.99 7.05 16.84
C LEU A 27 4.74 7.50 16.06
N LYS A 28 4.68 8.75 15.64
CA LYS A 28 3.56 9.26 14.82
C LYS A 28 3.46 8.56 13.47
N GLU A 29 4.59 8.28 12.81
CA GLU A 29 4.61 7.51 11.56
C GLU A 29 4.11 6.08 11.76
N LEU A 30 4.47 5.45 12.88
CA LEU A 30 3.99 4.12 13.24
C LEU A 30 2.48 4.12 13.51
N GLU A 31 1.97 5.06 14.30
CA GLU A 31 0.54 5.22 14.59
C GLU A 31 -0.27 5.45 13.31
N ALA A 32 0.21 6.30 12.40
CA ALA A 32 -0.43 6.53 11.11
C ALA A 32 -0.41 5.28 10.22
N THR A 33 0.68 4.51 10.27
CA THR A 33 0.80 3.25 9.53
C THR A 33 -0.14 2.19 10.08
N GLU A 34 -0.23 2.06 11.41
CA GLU A 34 -1.17 1.15 12.08
C GLU A 34 -2.62 1.49 11.71
N ALA A 35 -3.03 2.76 11.83
CA ALA A 35 -4.37 3.19 11.47
C ALA A 35 -4.70 2.84 10.00
N ARG A 36 -3.78 3.09 9.08
CA ARG A 36 -3.95 2.75 7.65
C ARG A 36 -4.05 1.23 7.42
N LEU A 37 -3.28 0.43 8.14
CA LEU A 37 -3.31 -1.03 8.00
C LEU A 37 -4.60 -1.62 8.58
N LEU A 38 -5.07 -1.10 9.71
CA LEU A 38 -6.35 -1.52 10.30
C LEU A 38 -7.52 -1.19 9.38
N ASP A 39 -7.51 0.01 8.78
CA ASP A 39 -8.54 0.41 7.81
C ASP A 39 -8.51 -0.47 6.56
N ALA A 40 -7.32 -0.72 6.00
CA ALA A 40 -7.16 -1.62 4.87
C ALA A 40 -7.62 -3.05 5.19
N ALA A 41 -7.31 -3.56 6.38
CA ALA A 41 -7.76 -4.88 6.81
C ALA A 41 -9.29 -4.95 6.90
N ARG A 42 -9.92 -3.96 7.53
CA ARG A 42 -11.38 -3.85 7.62
C ARG A 42 -12.02 -3.82 6.23
N LEU A 43 -11.51 -3.01 5.31
CA LEU A 43 -12.05 -2.93 3.94
C LEU A 43 -11.93 -4.27 3.20
N VAL A 44 -10.81 -4.97 3.36
CA VAL A 44 -10.62 -6.31 2.79
C VAL A 44 -11.59 -7.32 3.39
N GLU A 45 -11.84 -7.29 4.70
CA GLU A 45 -12.81 -8.17 5.36
C GLU A 45 -14.24 -7.92 4.82
N CYS A 46 -14.64 -6.65 4.72
CA CYS A 46 -15.94 -6.26 4.17
C CYS A 46 -16.13 -6.68 2.70
N HIS A 47 -15.05 -6.70 1.91
CA HIS A 47 -15.07 -7.04 0.49
C HIS A 47 -14.51 -8.43 0.19
N SER A 48 -14.35 -9.29 1.19
CA SER A 48 -13.67 -10.58 1.09
C SER A 48 -14.18 -11.43 -0.07
N ASP A 49 -15.50 -11.57 -0.21
CA ASP A 49 -16.14 -12.28 -1.32
C ASP A 49 -15.79 -11.70 -2.70
N ALA A 50 -15.70 -10.38 -2.82
CA ALA A 50 -15.38 -9.71 -4.08
C ALA A 50 -13.88 -9.88 -4.42
N VAL A 51 -13.01 -9.77 -3.42
CA VAL A 51 -11.57 -9.99 -3.56
C VAL A 51 -11.29 -11.42 -4.01
N ASP A 52 -11.93 -12.41 -3.40
CA ASP A 52 -11.77 -13.82 -3.77
C ASP A 52 -12.25 -14.10 -5.21
N LYS A 53 -13.37 -13.50 -5.62
CA LYS A 53 -13.86 -13.61 -7.01
C LYS A 53 -12.87 -12.99 -8.00
N VAL A 54 -12.33 -11.81 -7.69
CA VAL A 54 -11.30 -11.17 -8.53
C VAL A 54 -10.08 -12.08 -8.67
N LEU A 55 -9.56 -12.61 -7.55
CA LEU A 55 -8.41 -13.52 -7.57
C LEU A 55 -8.69 -14.80 -8.37
N LEU A 56 -9.89 -15.38 -8.24
CA LEU A 56 -10.29 -16.57 -8.98
C LEU A 56 -10.29 -16.33 -10.50
N VAL A 57 -10.88 -15.21 -10.95
CA VAL A 57 -10.94 -14.85 -12.38
C VAL A 57 -9.53 -14.61 -12.92
N LEU A 58 -8.71 -13.84 -12.20
CA LEU A 58 -7.33 -13.56 -12.62
C LEU A 58 -6.49 -14.84 -12.70
N ARG A 59 -6.57 -15.72 -11.69
CA ARG A 59 -5.87 -17.01 -11.70
C ARG A 59 -6.29 -17.87 -12.88
N SER A 60 -7.58 -17.92 -13.17
CA SER A 60 -8.12 -18.67 -14.31
C SER A 60 -7.61 -18.09 -15.63
N ALA A 61 -7.58 -16.76 -15.77
CA ALA A 61 -7.05 -16.09 -16.95
C ALA A 61 -5.55 -16.36 -17.13
N ILE A 62 -4.76 -16.28 -16.06
CA ILE A 62 -3.32 -16.61 -16.09
C ILE A 62 -3.09 -18.09 -16.47
N ALA A 63 -3.91 -19.01 -15.96
CA ALA A 63 -3.81 -20.43 -16.27
C ALA A 63 -4.05 -20.76 -17.76
N THR A 64 -4.68 -19.86 -18.52
CA THR A 64 -4.82 -20.03 -19.98
C THR A 64 -3.50 -19.85 -20.74
N GLY A 65 -2.45 -19.33 -20.09
CA GLY A 65 -1.16 -19.06 -20.71
C GLY A 65 -1.10 -17.76 -21.53
N ALA A 66 -2.07 -16.86 -21.35
CA ALA A 66 -2.07 -15.54 -21.95
C ALA A 66 -0.88 -14.70 -21.45
N ASP A 67 -0.30 -13.87 -22.33
CA ASP A 67 0.72 -12.91 -21.93
C ASP A 67 0.12 -11.75 -21.12
N TRP A 68 1.00 -11.00 -20.45
CA TRP A 68 0.61 -9.90 -19.57
C TRP A 68 -0.15 -8.78 -20.30
N GLN A 69 0.21 -8.51 -21.55
CA GLN A 69 -0.44 -7.48 -22.34
C GLN A 69 -1.89 -7.88 -22.66
N THR A 70 -2.10 -9.13 -23.05
CA THR A 70 -3.42 -9.70 -23.32
C THR A 70 -4.28 -9.70 -22.05
N LEU A 71 -3.69 -9.96 -20.88
CA LEU A 71 -4.39 -9.89 -19.60
C LEU A 71 -4.82 -8.47 -19.25
N ASP A 72 -3.96 -7.47 -19.46
CA ASP A 72 -4.31 -6.06 -19.24
C ASP A 72 -5.43 -5.60 -20.21
N GLU A 73 -5.36 -6.02 -21.48
CA GLU A 73 -6.41 -5.74 -22.46
C GLU A 73 -7.74 -6.41 -22.08
N TYR A 74 -7.69 -7.64 -21.58
CA TYR A 74 -8.85 -8.37 -21.07
C TYR A 74 -9.50 -7.62 -19.89
N ILE A 75 -8.71 -7.20 -18.91
CA ILE A 75 -9.21 -6.43 -17.75
C ILE A 75 -9.86 -5.12 -18.21
N ARG A 76 -9.21 -4.37 -19.11
CA ARG A 76 -9.76 -3.12 -19.65
C ARG A 76 -11.08 -3.32 -20.39
N LYS A 77 -11.19 -4.40 -21.16
CA LYS A 77 -12.42 -4.74 -21.88
C LYS A 77 -13.57 -5.04 -20.91
N GLU A 78 -13.31 -5.82 -19.86
CA GLU A 78 -14.30 -6.12 -18.82
C GLU A 78 -14.72 -4.85 -18.05
N GLN A 79 -13.77 -3.96 -17.74
CA GLN A 79 -14.05 -2.66 -17.12
C GLN A 79 -14.96 -1.77 -17.99
N ALA A 80 -14.66 -1.69 -19.28
CA ALA A 80 -15.47 -0.96 -20.26
C ALA A 80 -16.87 -1.59 -20.42
N GLY A 81 -16.96 -2.92 -20.31
CA GLY A 81 -18.22 -3.66 -20.28
C GLY A 81 -19.05 -3.45 -19.01
N GLY A 82 -18.52 -2.76 -18.01
CA GLY A 82 -19.24 -2.44 -16.76
C GLY A 82 -19.16 -3.53 -15.70
N ASN A 83 -18.23 -4.49 -15.83
CA ASN A 83 -18.05 -5.52 -14.83
C ASN A 83 -17.60 -4.91 -13.49
N PRO A 84 -18.38 -5.05 -12.40
CA PRO A 84 -18.08 -4.42 -11.13
C PRO A 84 -16.78 -4.95 -10.52
N LEU A 85 -16.48 -6.25 -10.67
CA LEU A 85 -15.24 -6.85 -10.16
C LEU A 85 -14.02 -6.35 -10.92
N ALA A 86 -14.13 -6.17 -12.24
CA ALA A 86 -13.03 -5.66 -13.05
C ALA A 86 -12.73 -4.20 -12.74
N ARG A 87 -13.76 -3.40 -12.43
CA ARG A 87 -13.61 -1.98 -12.05
C ARG A 87 -12.88 -1.77 -10.73
N MET A 88 -12.91 -2.76 -9.84
CA MET A 88 -12.13 -2.71 -8.59
C MET A 88 -10.62 -2.77 -8.87
N ILE A 89 -10.19 -3.35 -10.00
CA ILE A 89 -8.78 -3.47 -10.36
C ILE A 89 -8.27 -2.12 -10.90
N THR A 90 -7.40 -1.45 -10.16
CA THR A 90 -6.82 -0.15 -10.57
C THR A 90 -5.39 -0.25 -11.08
N GLY A 91 -4.73 -1.39 -10.87
CA GLY A 91 -3.39 -1.62 -11.38
C GLY A 91 -2.96 -3.07 -11.26
N SER A 92 -1.96 -3.43 -12.05
CA SER A 92 -1.36 -4.76 -12.09
C SER A 92 0.17 -4.62 -12.08
N LYS A 93 0.85 -5.52 -11.37
CA LYS A 93 2.30 -5.70 -11.44
C LYS A 93 2.57 -7.18 -11.58
N TRP A 94 2.40 -7.66 -12.82
CA TRP A 94 2.47 -9.08 -13.16
C TRP A 94 3.81 -9.72 -12.83
N SER A 95 4.92 -8.98 -12.99
CA SER A 95 6.26 -9.45 -12.62
C SER A 95 6.39 -9.88 -11.16
N ASP A 96 5.58 -9.28 -10.29
CA ASP A 96 5.60 -9.50 -8.84
C ASP A 96 4.39 -10.33 -8.38
N ASN A 97 3.56 -10.83 -9.31
CA ASN A 97 2.27 -11.46 -9.03
C ASN A 97 1.37 -10.62 -8.12
N LYS A 98 1.33 -9.29 -8.35
CA LYS A 98 0.52 -8.35 -7.57
C LYS A 98 -0.54 -7.68 -8.42
N VAL A 99 -1.69 -7.43 -7.80
CA VAL A 99 -2.76 -6.60 -8.35
C VAL A 99 -3.17 -5.58 -7.28
N THR A 100 -3.54 -4.38 -7.72
CA THR A 100 -4.03 -3.31 -6.86
C THR A 100 -5.54 -3.22 -7.01
N LEU A 101 -6.23 -3.26 -5.88
CA LEU A 101 -7.68 -3.12 -5.81
C LEU A 101 -8.04 -1.81 -5.11
N SER A 102 -9.04 -1.11 -5.63
CA SER A 102 -9.71 -0.01 -4.94
C SER A 102 -10.95 -0.57 -4.26
N LEU A 103 -10.97 -0.51 -2.93
CA LEU A 103 -12.11 -0.89 -2.09
C LEU A 103 -12.67 0.39 -1.50
N GLU A 104 -13.97 0.63 -1.72
CA GLU A 104 -14.67 1.78 -1.15
C GLU A 104 -15.32 1.36 0.18
N ASP A 105 -15.64 2.30 1.08
CA ASP A 105 -16.39 1.98 2.31
C ASP A 105 -17.81 1.53 1.88
N PRO A 106 -18.29 0.34 2.30
CA PRO A 106 -19.55 -0.22 1.82
C PRO A 106 -20.80 0.47 2.36
#